data_AF-A0A067KSJ2-F1
#
_entry.id   AF-A0A067KSJ2-F1
#
_cell.length_a   1.000
_cell.length_b   1.000
_cell.length_c   1.000
_cell.angle_alpha   90.00
_cell.angle_beta   90.00
_cell.angle_gamma   90.00
#
_symmetry.space_group_name_H-M   'P 1'
#
loop_
_entity.id
_entity.type
_entity.pdbx_description
1 polymer ?
#
loop_
_entity_poly.entity_id
_entity_poly.type
_entity_poly.pdbx_seq_one_letter_code
_entity_poly.pdbx_strand_id
1 'polypeptide(L)'
;MAEDLALDLEELKQLQSIAKRPRVLSLISSEISNLEKLSKQPASIPVPTPIPTPIATGVKVPSIPARTYVTLGSFSWDQDNDKVKIYVSIEGVEQEKIETEFKPMSFDVKFHDVQGKNYRCAIPKLNKEIVPEKCKVVVKPTRVIITLFKASKGNWLDLHFKEDKLKPNLDKERDPMAGIMDLMKNMYEEGDEEMKRTIAKAWSDARSGKTADPMKGFQ
;
A
#
# COMPACT_ATOMS: atom_id res chain seq x y z
N MET A 1 -1.45 29.57 -17.14
CA MET A 1 -2.23 28.49 -16.49
C MET A 1 -3.28 27.89 -17.43
N ALA A 2 -4.14 28.67 -18.09
CA ALA A 2 -5.11 28.11 -19.04
C ALA A 2 -4.46 27.57 -20.34
N GLU A 3 -3.37 28.20 -20.81
CA GLU A 3 -2.63 27.76 -22.00
C GLU A 3 -1.89 26.44 -21.80
N ASP A 4 -1.27 26.23 -20.62
CA ASP A 4 -0.59 24.97 -20.24
C ASP A 4 -1.56 23.78 -20.26
N LEU A 5 -2.75 23.96 -19.65
CA LEU A 5 -3.79 22.94 -19.60
C LEU A 5 -4.34 22.57 -21.00
N ALA A 6 -4.34 23.52 -21.93
CA ALA A 6 -4.76 23.26 -23.31
C ALA A 6 -3.71 22.44 -24.07
N LEU A 7 -2.42 22.71 -23.83
CA LEU A 7 -1.31 21.93 -24.38
C LEU A 7 -1.29 20.50 -23.81
N ASP A 8 -1.50 20.35 -22.50
CA ASP A 8 -1.59 19.03 -21.84
C ASP A 8 -2.76 18.20 -22.39
N LEU A 9 -3.90 18.83 -22.64
CA LEU A 9 -5.07 18.16 -23.24
C LEU A 9 -4.79 17.67 -24.65
N GLU A 10 -4.06 18.45 -25.46
CA GLU A 10 -3.68 18.06 -26.81
C GLU A 10 -2.68 16.89 -26.77
N GLU A 11 -1.67 16.95 -25.89
CA GLU A 11 -0.68 15.88 -25.74
C GLU A 11 -1.32 14.57 -25.29
N LEU A 12 -2.25 14.61 -24.32
CA LEU A 12 -2.96 13.41 -23.87
C LEU A 12 -3.83 12.79 -24.96
N LYS A 13 -4.46 13.61 -25.82
CA LYS A 13 -5.22 13.12 -26.99
C LYS A 13 -4.30 12.43 -28.00
N GLN A 14 -3.11 12.95 -28.22
CA GLN A 14 -2.10 12.30 -29.06
C GLN A 14 -1.64 10.96 -28.45
N LEU A 15 -1.36 10.92 -27.15
CA LEU A 15 -0.97 9.69 -26.44
C LEU A 15 -2.07 8.62 -26.45
N GLN A 16 -3.35 9.05 -26.36
CA GLN A 16 -4.49 8.14 -26.46
C GLN A 16 -4.53 7.41 -27.80
N SER A 17 -4.21 8.11 -28.90
CA SER A 17 -4.17 7.54 -30.26
C SER A 17 -3.07 6.47 -30.42
N ILE A 18 -1.96 6.63 -29.70
CA ILE A 18 -0.80 5.72 -29.78
C ILE A 18 -0.97 4.50 -28.85
N ALA A 19 -1.71 4.64 -27.75
CA ALA A 19 -1.86 3.61 -26.74
C ALA A 19 -2.71 2.42 -27.23
N LYS A 20 -2.13 1.19 -27.16
CA LYS A 20 -2.81 -0.06 -27.59
C LYS A 20 -3.32 -0.92 -26.43
N ARG A 21 -2.87 -0.66 -25.20
CA ARG A 21 -3.20 -1.46 -24.02
C ARG A 21 -4.48 -0.91 -23.38
N PRO A 22 -5.49 -1.75 -23.07
CA PRO A 22 -6.78 -1.30 -22.55
C PRO A 22 -6.68 -0.57 -21.21
N ARG A 23 -5.79 -1.02 -20.31
CA ARG A 23 -5.53 -0.36 -19.03
C ARG A 23 -4.93 1.04 -19.21
N VAL A 24 -4.07 1.21 -20.21
CA VAL A 24 -3.41 2.49 -20.50
C VAL A 24 -4.39 3.45 -21.17
N LEU A 25 -5.20 2.96 -22.11
CA LEU A 25 -6.28 3.73 -22.73
C LEU A 25 -7.28 4.26 -21.69
N SER A 26 -7.72 3.42 -20.75
CA SER A 26 -8.63 3.81 -19.68
C SER A 26 -8.04 4.86 -18.74
N LEU A 27 -6.73 4.79 -18.46
CA LEU A 27 -6.03 5.77 -17.65
C LEU A 27 -5.96 7.13 -18.36
N ILE A 28 -5.50 7.14 -19.62
CA ILE A 28 -5.37 8.35 -20.43
C ILE A 28 -6.75 9.01 -20.65
N SER A 29 -7.79 8.22 -20.97
CA SER A 29 -9.13 8.76 -21.19
C SER A 29 -9.72 9.41 -19.93
N SER A 30 -9.42 8.86 -18.76
CA SER A 30 -9.87 9.42 -17.49
C SER A 30 -9.20 10.74 -17.18
N GLU A 31 -7.90 10.86 -17.48
CA GLU A 31 -7.14 12.10 -17.28
C GLU A 31 -7.60 13.21 -18.23
N ILE A 32 -7.85 12.88 -19.52
CA ILE A 32 -8.43 13.82 -20.49
C ILE A 32 -9.76 14.37 -19.97
N SER A 33 -10.66 13.50 -19.51
CA SER A 33 -11.97 13.93 -19.00
C SER A 33 -11.87 14.82 -17.75
N ASN A 34 -10.86 14.60 -16.91
CA ASN A 34 -10.60 15.41 -15.74
C ASN A 34 -10.14 16.82 -16.14
N LEU A 35 -9.17 16.93 -17.04
CA LEU A 35 -8.65 18.21 -17.53
C LEU A 35 -9.71 19.00 -18.32
N GLU A 36 -10.56 18.34 -19.11
CA GLU A 36 -11.68 19.01 -19.79
C GLU A 36 -12.69 19.61 -18.80
N LYS A 37 -12.95 18.94 -17.66
CA LYS A 37 -13.80 19.47 -16.59
C LYS A 37 -13.17 20.68 -15.90
N LEU A 38 -11.87 20.64 -15.68
CA LEU A 38 -11.13 21.76 -15.08
C LEU A 38 -11.10 22.98 -16.01
N SER A 39 -11.01 22.77 -17.32
CA SER A 39 -11.02 23.83 -18.34
C SER A 39 -12.41 24.47 -18.54
N LYS A 40 -13.50 23.72 -18.30
CA LYS A 40 -14.89 24.17 -18.55
C LYS A 40 -15.60 24.81 -17.36
N GLN A 41 -15.01 24.95 -16.17
CA GLN A 41 -15.71 25.56 -15.04
C GLN A 41 -15.89 27.08 -15.22
N PRO A 42 -17.14 27.58 -15.37
CA PRO A 42 -17.42 29.00 -15.27
C PRO A 42 -17.62 29.37 -13.79
N ALA A 43 -17.07 30.51 -13.39
CA ALA A 43 -17.44 31.19 -12.17
C ALA A 43 -18.95 31.47 -12.17
N SER A 44 -19.70 30.88 -11.23
CA SER A 44 -21.03 31.39 -10.87
C SER A 44 -21.32 31.12 -9.40
N ILE A 45 -21.33 32.21 -8.63
CA ILE A 45 -21.96 32.34 -7.32
C ILE A 45 -23.48 32.48 -7.60
N PRO A 46 -24.37 31.83 -6.83
CA PRO A 46 -25.22 32.60 -5.93
C PRO A 46 -25.50 31.94 -4.57
N VAL A 47 -25.43 32.76 -3.52
CA VAL A 47 -26.04 32.56 -2.19
C VAL A 47 -27.45 33.18 -2.26
N PRO A 48 -28.54 32.54 -1.76
CA PRO A 48 -29.14 33.02 -0.51
C PRO A 48 -29.79 31.94 0.41
N THR A 49 -29.54 32.18 1.70
CA THR A 49 -30.20 31.90 3.02
C THR A 49 -31.77 31.84 3.10
N PRO A 50 -32.44 31.61 4.28
CA PRO A 50 -32.57 30.40 5.15
C PRO A 50 -34.05 30.14 5.70
N ILE A 51 -34.22 29.20 6.67
CA ILE A 51 -35.28 29.07 7.75
C ILE A 51 -36.55 28.18 7.44
N PRO A 52 -37.20 27.41 8.38
CA PRO A 52 -36.81 26.77 9.67
C PRO A 52 -37.31 25.31 9.97
N THR A 53 -36.52 24.56 10.79
CA THR A 53 -36.89 23.63 11.92
C THR A 53 -37.70 22.31 11.69
N PRO A 54 -37.71 21.32 12.64
CA PRO A 54 -36.89 21.14 13.86
C PRO A 54 -36.35 19.69 14.17
N ILE A 55 -35.24 19.68 14.93
CA ILE A 55 -34.85 18.78 16.06
C ILE A 55 -34.42 17.32 15.76
N ALA A 56 -33.11 17.06 15.87
CA ALA A 56 -32.54 16.32 17.01
C ALA A 56 -31.00 16.49 17.07
N THR A 57 -30.53 16.68 18.29
CA THR A 57 -29.23 17.17 18.75
C THR A 57 -28.06 16.20 18.48
N GLY A 58 -26.91 16.72 18.04
CA GLY A 58 -25.68 15.94 17.97
C GLY A 58 -24.48 16.70 17.40
N VAL A 59 -23.85 17.53 18.25
CA VAL A 59 -22.44 17.97 18.22
C VAL A 59 -21.85 18.39 16.85
N LYS A 60 -21.69 19.70 16.68
CA LYS A 60 -20.85 20.33 15.66
C LYS A 60 -19.40 19.84 15.78
N VAL A 61 -18.95 19.08 14.78
CA VAL A 61 -17.55 19.09 14.36
C VAL A 61 -17.53 19.88 13.05
N PRO A 62 -16.70 20.93 12.91
CA PRO A 62 -16.56 21.62 11.63
C PRO A 62 -16.17 20.59 10.57
N SER A 63 -17.04 20.37 9.58
CA SER A 63 -16.71 19.60 8.40
C SER A 63 -15.67 20.40 7.62
N ILE A 64 -14.40 20.12 7.90
CA ILE A 64 -13.28 20.54 7.06
C ILE A 64 -13.66 20.09 5.64
N PRO A 65 -13.68 20.98 4.63
CA PRO A 65 -13.95 20.57 3.25
C PRO A 65 -13.01 19.41 2.96
N ALA A 66 -13.55 18.28 2.48
CA ALA A 66 -12.80 17.06 2.23
C ALA A 66 -11.65 17.39 1.27
N ARG A 67 -10.48 17.71 1.83
CA ARG A 67 -9.28 18.01 1.08
C ARG A 67 -8.93 16.71 0.36
N THR A 68 -9.04 16.68 -0.96
CA THR A 68 -8.64 15.53 -1.76
C THR A 68 -7.13 15.39 -1.61
N TYR A 69 -6.68 14.30 -0.96
CA TYR A 69 -5.27 13.99 -0.82
C TYR A 69 -4.85 12.93 -1.83
N VAL A 70 -3.84 13.24 -2.61
CA VAL A 70 -3.15 12.28 -3.47
C VAL A 70 -2.19 11.48 -2.59
N THR A 71 -2.36 10.16 -2.56
CA THR A 71 -1.40 9.26 -1.91
C THR A 71 -0.11 9.24 -2.71
N LEU A 72 1.02 9.50 -2.05
CA LEU A 72 2.34 9.45 -2.70
C LEU A 72 2.67 8.00 -3.09
N GLY A 73 2.61 7.71 -4.40
CA GLY A 73 2.84 6.36 -4.93
C GLY A 73 4.32 5.94 -4.97
N SER A 74 5.25 6.90 -4.89
CA SER A 74 6.68 6.66 -5.00
C SER A 74 7.43 7.42 -3.91
N PHE A 75 7.98 6.69 -2.94
CA PHE A 75 8.91 7.21 -1.94
C PHE A 75 10.09 6.24 -1.80
N SER A 76 11.26 6.76 -1.44
CA SER A 76 12.44 5.96 -1.14
C SER A 76 12.70 6.01 0.36
N TRP A 77 13.30 4.97 0.93
CA TRP A 77 13.65 5.01 2.34
C TRP A 77 14.98 4.30 2.58
N ASP A 78 15.71 4.77 3.59
CA ASP A 78 16.91 4.15 4.11
C ASP A 78 16.83 4.06 5.63
N GLN A 79 17.79 3.37 6.24
CA GLN A 79 17.86 3.25 7.67
C GLN A 79 19.30 3.17 8.17
N ASP A 80 19.47 3.69 9.38
CA ASP A 80 20.65 3.49 10.21
C ASP A 80 20.30 2.48 11.32
N ASN A 81 21.22 2.25 12.26
CA ASN A 81 20.97 1.36 13.40
C ASN A 81 19.78 1.84 14.27
N ASP A 82 19.66 3.16 14.44
CA ASP A 82 18.67 3.79 15.33
C ASP A 82 17.60 4.63 14.61
N LYS A 83 17.75 4.88 13.30
CA LYS A 83 16.91 5.83 12.55
C LYS A 83 16.42 5.22 11.24
N VAL A 84 15.26 5.66 10.77
CA VAL A 84 14.73 5.38 9.44
C VAL A 84 14.48 6.73 8.77
N LYS A 85 14.95 6.89 7.54
CA LYS A 85 14.80 8.14 6.77
C LYS A 85 13.98 7.82 5.53
N ILE A 86 12.88 8.54 5.35
CA ILE A 86 11.97 8.39 4.22
C ILE A 86 12.08 9.65 3.37
N TYR A 87 12.42 9.47 2.10
CA TYR A 87 12.56 10.49 1.09
C TYR A 87 11.31 10.50 0.21
N VAL A 88 10.63 11.64 0.24
CA VAL A 88 9.48 11.93 -0.60
C VAL A 88 9.92 12.98 -1.61
N SER A 89 9.94 12.64 -2.89
CA SER A 89 10.28 13.56 -3.98
C SER A 89 9.08 14.46 -4.29
N ILE A 90 9.04 15.62 -3.64
CA ILE A 90 7.95 16.59 -3.75
C ILE A 90 8.55 17.99 -3.65
N GLU A 91 8.20 18.85 -4.61
CA GLU A 91 8.75 20.20 -4.75
C GLU A 91 7.72 21.25 -4.34
N GLY A 92 8.20 22.39 -3.82
CA GLY A 92 7.30 23.49 -3.42
C GLY A 92 6.50 23.19 -2.14
N VAL A 93 7.00 22.30 -1.29
CA VAL A 93 6.40 22.08 0.04
C VAL A 93 6.83 23.19 0.98
N GLU A 94 5.87 23.83 1.62
CA GLU A 94 6.11 24.77 2.72
C GLU A 94 5.99 24.06 4.06
N GLN A 95 6.96 24.24 4.96
CA GLN A 95 6.98 23.56 6.26
C GLN A 95 5.76 23.91 7.13
N GLU A 96 5.19 25.11 6.97
CA GLU A 96 3.99 25.57 7.69
C GLU A 96 2.70 24.89 7.22
N LYS A 97 2.69 24.36 5.99
CA LYS A 97 1.54 23.66 5.39
C LYS A 97 1.64 22.14 5.54
N ILE A 98 2.49 21.66 6.45
CA ILE A 98 2.65 20.24 6.73
C ILE A 98 1.96 19.90 8.06
N GLU A 99 1.08 18.92 8.01
CA GLU A 99 0.53 18.29 9.21
C GLU A 99 1.21 16.94 9.41
N THR A 100 1.82 16.73 10.59
CA THR A 100 2.54 15.47 10.91
C THR A 100 1.94 14.84 12.15
N GLU A 101 1.51 13.59 12.04
CA GLU A 101 1.04 12.77 13.15
C GLU A 101 1.92 11.52 13.25
N PHE A 102 2.72 11.45 14.32
CA PHE A 102 3.55 10.28 14.61
C PHE A 102 2.91 9.45 15.72
N LYS A 103 2.75 8.15 15.49
CA LYS A 103 2.32 7.17 16.49
C LYS A 103 3.41 6.11 16.67
N PRO A 104 3.40 5.34 17.76
CA PRO A 104 4.41 4.32 17.99
C PRO A 104 4.54 3.30 16.85
N MET A 105 3.45 2.91 16.19
CA MET A 105 3.46 1.91 15.10
C MET A 105 2.99 2.46 13.75
N SER A 106 2.77 3.77 13.61
CA SER A 106 2.28 4.36 12.36
C SER A 106 2.69 5.82 12.26
N PHE A 107 2.72 6.36 11.05
CA PHE A 107 2.83 7.81 10.88
C PHE A 107 1.92 8.29 9.75
N ASP A 108 1.50 9.54 9.84
CA ASP A 108 0.70 10.22 8.84
C ASP A 108 1.29 11.62 8.62
N VAL A 109 1.73 11.91 7.41
CA VAL A 109 2.22 13.23 7.03
C VAL A 109 1.39 13.72 5.86
N LYS A 110 0.71 14.86 6.06
CA LYS A 110 -0.10 15.52 5.03
C LYS A 110 0.59 16.80 4.61
N PHE A 111 0.72 16.97 3.30
CA PHE A 111 1.25 18.16 2.67
C PHE A 111 0.08 18.89 2.03
N HIS A 112 -0.15 20.12 2.46
CA HIS A 112 -1.22 20.95 1.95
C HIS A 112 -0.71 21.93 0.89
N ASP A 113 -1.56 22.18 -0.12
CA ASP A 113 -1.34 23.25 -1.10
C ASP A 113 -0.01 23.14 -1.87
N VAL A 114 0.46 21.92 -2.13
CA VAL A 114 1.69 21.71 -2.88
C VAL A 114 1.35 21.69 -4.36
N GLN A 115 1.76 22.73 -5.09
CA GLN A 115 1.46 22.89 -6.51
C GLN A 115 -0.05 22.79 -6.81
N GLY A 116 -0.89 23.30 -5.91
CA GLY A 116 -2.36 23.25 -6.01
C GLY A 116 -2.98 21.86 -5.72
N LYS A 117 -2.19 20.88 -5.26
CA LYS A 117 -2.64 19.55 -4.86
C LYS A 117 -2.28 19.29 -3.39
N ASN A 118 -3.10 18.50 -2.69
CA ASN A 118 -2.72 18.00 -1.36
C ASN A 118 -2.13 16.60 -1.50
N TYR A 119 -1.05 16.33 -0.81
CA TYR A 119 -0.42 15.01 -0.79
C TYR A 119 -0.50 14.41 0.62
N ARG A 120 -0.60 13.09 0.71
CA ARG A 120 -0.56 12.38 1.99
C ARG A 120 0.41 11.20 1.89
N CYS A 121 1.34 11.15 2.83
CA CYS A 121 2.25 10.04 3.07
C CYS A 121 1.90 9.43 4.42
N ALA A 122 1.20 8.30 4.41
CA ALA A 122 0.76 7.64 5.63
C ALA A 122 1.11 6.16 5.57
N ILE A 123 1.68 5.64 6.64
CA ILE A 123 1.94 4.21 6.80
C ILE A 123 1.16 3.71 8.02
N PRO A 124 0.10 2.90 7.81
CA PRO A 124 -0.81 2.51 8.88
C PRO A 124 -0.17 1.51 9.86
N LYS A 125 0.80 0.71 9.40
CA LYS A 125 1.51 -0.26 10.22
C LYS A 125 2.98 -0.32 9.81
N LEU A 126 3.83 0.25 10.64
CA LEU A 126 5.29 0.18 10.55
C LEU A 126 5.77 -1.23 10.94
N ASN A 127 6.95 -1.61 10.45
CA ASN A 127 7.56 -2.89 10.78
C ASN A 127 7.91 -3.04 12.27
N LYS A 128 8.36 -1.96 12.93
CA LYS A 128 8.60 -1.90 14.38
C LYS A 128 8.19 -0.56 14.96
N GLU A 129 8.18 -0.50 16.28
CA GLU A 129 7.88 0.71 17.04
C GLU A 129 8.93 1.82 16.83
N ILE A 130 8.44 3.05 16.79
CA ILE A 130 9.21 4.29 16.70
C ILE A 130 8.97 5.16 17.93
N VAL A 131 9.89 6.09 18.18
CA VAL A 131 9.77 7.12 19.22
C VAL A 131 9.19 8.38 18.58
N PRO A 132 7.86 8.62 18.65
CA PRO A 132 7.22 9.73 17.96
C PRO A 132 7.82 11.09 18.37
N GLU A 133 8.20 11.23 19.64
CA GLU A 133 8.79 12.47 20.20
C GLU A 133 10.14 12.86 19.59
N LYS A 134 10.88 11.89 19.04
CA LYS A 134 12.17 12.14 18.39
C LYS A 134 12.05 12.26 16.88
N CYS A 135 10.89 11.93 16.31
CA CYS A 135 10.67 11.99 14.87
C CYS A 135 10.72 13.44 14.37
N LYS A 136 11.26 13.65 13.17
CA LYS A 136 11.44 14.98 12.59
C LYS A 136 11.14 14.95 11.10
N VAL A 137 10.60 16.06 10.59
CA VAL A 137 10.38 16.26 9.15
C VAL A 137 11.22 17.44 8.69
N VAL A 138 12.10 17.19 7.73
CA VAL A 138 12.96 18.19 7.12
C VAL A 138 12.51 18.39 5.68
N VAL A 139 12.09 19.61 5.37
CA VAL A 139 11.68 20.00 4.02
C VAL A 139 12.89 20.52 3.28
N LYS A 140 13.16 20.00 2.08
CA LYS A 140 14.14 20.55 1.13
C LYS A 140 13.39 21.05 -0.12
N PRO A 141 14.00 21.93 -0.93
CA PRO A 141 13.34 22.52 -2.10
C PRO A 141 12.74 21.48 -3.06
N THR A 142 13.45 20.36 -3.26
CA THR A 142 13.09 19.31 -4.22
C THR A 142 12.56 18.02 -3.58
N ARG A 143 12.60 17.91 -2.24
CA ARG A 143 12.22 16.69 -1.51
C ARG A 143 11.94 16.93 -0.04
N VAL A 144 11.08 16.11 0.55
CA VAL A 144 10.87 16.04 1.99
C VAL A 144 11.57 14.80 2.56
N ILE A 145 12.23 14.98 3.70
CA ILE A 145 12.92 13.93 4.44
C ILE A 145 12.22 13.74 5.79
N ILE A 146 11.55 12.62 5.96
CA ILE A 146 10.92 12.22 7.22
C ILE A 146 11.89 11.30 7.95
N THR A 147 12.42 11.74 9.10
CA THR A 147 13.30 10.91 9.94
C THR A 147 12.50 10.37 11.11
N LEU A 148 12.34 9.05 11.15
CA LEU A 148 11.75 8.31 12.25
C LEU A 148 12.86 7.75 13.14
N PHE A 149 12.71 7.87 14.46
CA PHE A 149 13.62 7.24 15.41
C PHE A 149 13.06 5.90 15.85
N LYS A 150 13.86 4.84 15.75
CA LYS A 150 13.44 3.50 16.17
C LYS A 150 13.38 3.44 17.69
N ALA A 151 12.35 2.78 18.25
CA ALA A 151 12.27 2.53 19.69
C ALA A 151 13.29 1.46 20.13
N SER A 152 13.59 0.51 19.25
CA SER A 152 14.57 -0.56 19.47
C SER A 152 15.61 -0.56 18.36
N LYS A 153 16.89 -0.68 18.73
CA LYS A 153 18.00 -0.79 17.80
C LYS A 153 17.85 -2.05 16.96
N GLY A 154 18.03 -1.93 15.65
CA GLY A 154 17.90 -3.07 14.75
C GLY A 154 17.58 -2.69 13.33
N ASN A 155 17.69 -3.66 12.43
CA ASN A 155 17.42 -3.48 11.02
C ASN A 155 15.95 -3.83 10.69
N TRP A 156 15.30 -3.00 9.89
CA TRP A 156 13.96 -3.20 9.38
C TRP A 156 14.05 -3.86 8.01
N LEU A 157 13.43 -5.03 7.82
CA LEU A 157 13.43 -5.71 6.52
C LEU A 157 12.56 -4.97 5.49
N ASP A 158 11.48 -4.34 5.98
CA ASP A 158 10.58 -3.52 5.19
C ASP A 158 10.11 -2.34 6.04
N LEU A 159 9.58 -1.30 5.39
CA LEU A 159 9.00 -0.14 6.07
C LEU A 159 7.58 -0.46 6.54
N HIS A 160 6.82 -1.18 5.70
CA HIS A 160 5.49 -1.67 6.03
C HIS A 160 5.60 -2.99 6.76
N PHE A 161 4.72 -3.21 7.72
CA PHE A 161 4.50 -4.56 8.22
C PHE A 161 3.88 -5.41 7.11
N LYS A 162 4.71 -6.17 6.40
CA LYS A 162 4.27 -7.26 5.54
C LYS A 162 3.96 -8.43 6.45
N GLU A 163 2.68 -8.68 6.66
CA GLU A 163 2.25 -9.96 7.20
C GLU A 163 2.64 -11.01 6.16
N ASP A 164 3.61 -11.83 6.51
CA ASP A 164 4.11 -12.90 5.66
C ASP A 164 2.99 -13.95 5.52
N LYS A 165 2.09 -13.73 4.55
CA LYS A 165 1.00 -14.66 4.22
C LYS A 165 1.49 -16.01 3.68
N LEU A 166 2.81 -16.25 3.72
CA LEU A 166 3.47 -17.47 3.29
C LEU A 166 4.22 -18.17 4.42
N LYS A 167 3.89 -17.88 5.68
CA LYS A 167 4.19 -18.81 6.77
C LYS A 167 3.05 -19.82 6.84
N PRO A 168 3.22 -21.07 6.34
CA PRO A 168 2.40 -22.15 6.88
C PRO A 168 2.61 -22.10 8.39
N ASN A 169 1.50 -22.06 9.11
CA ASN A 169 1.52 -22.02 10.56
C ASN A 169 2.27 -23.26 11.05
N LEU A 170 3.57 -23.13 11.30
CA LEU A 170 4.33 -24.10 12.06
C LEU A 170 3.95 -23.85 13.52
N ASP A 171 2.71 -24.22 13.86
CA ASP A 171 2.30 -24.48 15.22
C ASP A 171 3.33 -25.46 15.77
N LYS A 172 4.25 -24.96 16.60
CA LYS A 172 5.36 -25.71 17.20
C LYS A 172 4.89 -26.80 18.18
N GLU A 173 3.60 -27.13 18.18
CA GLU A 173 2.96 -28.16 18.98
C GLU A 173 2.39 -29.33 18.17
N ARG A 174 2.34 -29.25 16.83
CA ARG A 174 1.96 -30.42 16.04
C ARG A 174 3.20 -31.21 15.67
N ASP A 175 3.30 -32.41 16.22
CA ASP A 175 4.35 -33.37 15.90
C ASP A 175 4.65 -33.37 14.39
N PRO A 176 5.93 -33.36 13.98
CA PRO A 176 6.29 -33.38 12.56
C PRO A 176 5.62 -34.52 11.78
N MET A 177 5.30 -35.61 12.47
CA MET A 177 4.53 -36.76 11.96
C MET A 177 3.07 -36.39 11.60
N ALA A 178 2.41 -35.56 12.40
CA ALA A 178 1.03 -35.13 12.20
C ALA A 178 0.90 -34.13 11.04
N GLY A 179 1.88 -33.23 10.88
CA GLY A 179 1.91 -32.29 9.76
C GLY A 179 2.03 -33.00 8.40
N ILE A 180 2.78 -34.11 8.35
CA ILE A 180 2.92 -34.93 7.13
C ILE A 180 1.61 -35.68 6.82
N MET A 181 0.91 -36.19 7.84
CA MET A 181 -0.36 -36.92 7.65
C MET A 181 -1.48 -35.99 7.15
N ASP A 182 -1.52 -34.76 7.63
CA ASP A 182 -2.50 -33.74 7.21
C ASP A 182 -2.23 -33.27 5.76
N LEU A 183 -0.95 -33.07 5.41
CA LEU A 183 -0.53 -32.75 4.05
C LEU A 183 -0.87 -33.87 3.04
N MET A 184 -0.65 -35.14 3.42
CA MET A 184 -1.00 -36.29 2.57
C MET A 184 -2.52 -36.47 2.42
N LYS A 185 -3.30 -36.15 3.46
CA LYS A 185 -4.77 -36.20 3.41
C LYS A 185 -5.32 -35.15 2.45
N ASN A 186 -4.81 -33.91 2.55
CA ASN A 186 -5.26 -32.83 1.68
C ASN A 186 -4.93 -33.11 0.19
N MET A 187 -3.78 -33.75 -0.10
CA MET A 187 -3.49 -34.25 -1.46
C MET A 187 -4.39 -35.40 -1.94
N TYR A 188 -4.91 -36.22 -1.03
CA TYR A 188 -5.86 -37.30 -1.38
C TYR A 188 -7.25 -36.73 -1.69
N GLU A 189 -7.67 -35.68 -0.97
CA GLU A 189 -9.00 -35.06 -1.16
C GLU A 189 -9.06 -34.16 -2.40
N GLU A 190 -7.99 -33.44 -2.72
CA GLU A 190 -7.92 -32.56 -3.90
C GLU A 190 -7.36 -33.22 -5.18
N GLY A 191 -6.73 -34.40 -5.05
CA GLY A 191 -6.01 -35.05 -6.15
C GLY A 191 -6.85 -35.97 -7.04
N ASP A 192 -6.52 -35.96 -8.34
CA ASP A 192 -7.02 -36.90 -9.34
C ASP A 192 -6.79 -38.38 -8.95
N GLU A 193 -7.58 -39.31 -9.47
CA GLU A 193 -7.63 -40.71 -9.01
C GLU A 193 -6.26 -41.44 -9.07
N GLU A 194 -5.33 -41.00 -9.92
CA GLU A 194 -3.98 -41.53 -10.04
C GLU A 194 -3.06 -41.12 -8.87
N MET A 195 -3.24 -39.89 -8.36
CA MET A 195 -2.47 -39.37 -7.22
C MET A 195 -2.91 -40.04 -5.92
N LYS A 196 -4.22 -40.26 -5.75
CA LYS A 196 -4.79 -41.03 -4.64
C LYS A 196 -4.22 -42.44 -4.55
N ARG A 197 -4.12 -43.15 -5.67
CA ARG A 197 -3.51 -44.49 -5.73
C ARG A 197 -2.05 -44.49 -5.31
N THR A 198 -1.30 -43.47 -5.73
CA THR A 198 0.13 -43.35 -5.42
C THR A 198 0.36 -43.07 -3.93
N ILE A 199 -0.44 -42.20 -3.32
CA ILE A 199 -0.37 -41.91 -1.88
C ILE A 199 -0.83 -43.12 -1.06
N ALA A 200 -1.90 -43.81 -1.46
CA ALA A 200 -2.35 -45.05 -0.80
C ALA A 200 -1.29 -46.16 -0.86
N LYS A 201 -0.58 -46.26 -2.00
CA LYS A 201 0.54 -47.19 -2.18
C LYS A 201 1.70 -46.83 -1.25
N ALA A 202 2.11 -45.57 -1.19
CA ALA A 202 3.17 -45.10 -0.29
C ALA A 202 2.84 -45.31 1.19
N TRP A 203 1.58 -45.09 1.60
CA TRP A 203 1.14 -45.32 2.98
C TRP A 203 1.16 -46.81 3.36
N SER A 204 0.76 -47.67 2.43
CA SER A 204 0.83 -49.14 2.61
C SER A 204 2.27 -49.63 2.68
N ASP A 205 3.15 -49.11 1.83
CA ASP A 205 4.57 -49.48 1.78
C ASP A 205 5.29 -49.08 3.08
N ALA A 206 5.08 -47.83 3.53
CA ALA A 206 5.64 -47.29 4.77
C ALA A 206 5.16 -48.04 6.02
N ARG A 207 3.89 -48.50 6.06
CA ARG A 207 3.36 -49.28 7.19
C ARG A 207 3.81 -50.74 7.16
N SER A 208 4.11 -51.28 5.98
CA SER A 208 4.57 -52.65 5.81
C SER A 208 6.07 -52.84 6.06
N GLY A 209 6.83 -51.76 6.28
CA GLY A 209 8.27 -51.81 6.53
C GLY A 209 9.10 -52.30 5.34
N LYS A 210 8.51 -52.38 4.14
CA LYS A 210 9.24 -52.66 2.91
C LYS A 210 9.80 -51.36 2.38
N THR A 211 11.02 -51.02 2.75
CA THR A 211 11.80 -50.03 1.99
C THR A 211 12.10 -50.64 0.62
N ALA A 212 11.27 -50.34 -0.39
CA ALA A 212 11.66 -50.56 -1.77
C ALA A 212 12.77 -49.56 -2.11
N ASP A 213 14.01 -50.04 -2.06
CA ASP A 213 15.21 -49.27 -2.44
C ASP A 213 15.11 -48.87 -3.93
N PRO A 214 15.05 -47.57 -4.27
CA PRO A 214 14.94 -47.12 -5.66
C PRO A 214 16.30 -47.05 -6.39
N MET A 215 17.34 -47.73 -5.90
CA MET A 215 18.64 -47.89 -6.58
C MET A 215 18.96 -49.36 -6.88
N LYS A 216 18.11 -50.02 -7.68
CA LYS A 216 18.52 -51.24 -8.40
C LYS A 216 17.93 -51.27 -9.81
N GLY A 217 18.48 -50.42 -10.67
CA GLY A 217 18.09 -50.33 -12.07
C GLY A 217 19.15 -49.77 -13.01
N PHE A 218 20.40 -49.63 -12.57
CA PHE A 218 21.53 -49.33 -13.45
C PHE A 218 22.70 -50.27 -13.15
N GLN A 219 22.60 -51.48 -13.69
CA GLN A 219 23.71 -52.16 -14.36
C GLN A 219 23.19 -53.30 -15.22
#